data_AF-A0A1G2IFW5-F1
#
_entry.id   AF-A0A1G2IFW5-F1
#
_cell.length_a   1.000
_cell.length_b   1.000
_cell.length_c   1.000
_cell.angle_alpha   90.00
_cell.angle_beta   90.00
_cell.angle_gamma   90.00
#
_symmetry.space_group_name_H-M   'P 1'
#
loop_
_entity.id
_entity.type
_entity.pdbx_description
1 polymer ?
#
loop_
_entity_poly.entity_id
_entity_poly.type
_entity_poly.pdbx_seq_one_letter_code
_entity_poly.pdbx_strand_id
1 'polypeptide(L)'
;MNFRSLYQLKDKQLKWMDPVFYAAFGLLLIAIFCYLLFTVKIYVQHQKISKLEEKMLAYGTEQEKANEKKVLDYKRKIEEFNILVDNHKISSNIFSFIEQKTLPKVWFSSFDVSEVQNKVRLSGESENMEILSHQVHIFEDSKDYINAVDVLNSQVSGNGKTTFTLELSLHPALFSYYPNGFVGFYQAPSSEQTDVGESPLSSSDISN
;
A
#
# COMPACT_ATOMS: atom_id res chain seq x y z
N MET A 1 28.65 57.16 62.04
CA MET A 1 28.91 56.03 61.10
C MET A 1 30.15 56.38 60.29
N ASN A 2 31.21 55.58 60.42
CA ASN A 2 32.51 55.85 59.78
C ASN A 2 32.48 55.35 58.32
N PHE A 3 32.41 56.27 57.36
CA PHE A 3 32.37 55.98 55.91
C PHE A 3 33.75 55.69 55.28
N ARG A 4 34.81 55.55 56.10
CA ARG A 4 36.19 55.32 55.62
C ARG A 4 36.48 53.90 55.14
N SER A 5 35.62 52.91 55.46
CA SER A 5 35.82 51.52 55.05
C SER A 5 35.26 51.18 53.66
N LEU A 6 34.45 52.05 53.06
CA LEU A 6 33.83 51.78 51.74
C LEU A 6 34.77 52.03 50.56
N TYR A 7 35.87 52.76 50.75
CA TYR A 7 36.81 53.10 49.67
C TYR A 7 38.03 52.18 49.56
N GLN A 8 38.25 51.27 50.51
CA GLN A 8 39.42 50.36 50.48
C GLN A 8 39.20 49.08 49.65
N LEU A 9 38.00 48.86 49.10
CA LEU A 9 37.74 47.79 48.12
C LEU A 9 38.01 48.24 46.66
N LYS A 10 38.40 49.50 46.46
CA LYS A 10 38.61 50.12 45.13
C LYS A 10 40.09 50.16 44.70
N ASP A 11 40.99 49.40 45.30
CA ASP A 11 42.41 49.38 44.89
C ASP A 11 42.99 47.99 44.61
N LYS A 12 42.12 46.97 44.59
CA LYS A 12 42.37 45.75 43.81
C LYS A 12 41.31 45.62 42.73
N GLN A 13 41.02 46.72 42.04
CA GLN A 13 40.17 46.68 40.86
C GLN A 13 40.88 45.81 39.83
N LEU A 14 40.34 44.61 39.67
CA LEU A 14 40.77 43.57 38.75
C LEU A 14 41.14 44.22 37.41
N LYS A 15 42.44 44.32 37.10
CA LYS A 15 42.93 44.76 35.76
C LYS A 15 42.39 43.86 34.62
N TRP A 16 41.73 42.76 34.98
CA TRP A 16 41.02 41.82 34.12
C TRP A 16 39.56 42.21 33.86
N MET A 17 39.01 43.23 34.53
CA MET A 17 37.61 43.63 34.37
C MET A 17 37.39 44.47 33.10
N ASP A 18 38.33 45.36 32.77
CA ASP A 18 38.30 46.15 31.53
C ASP A 18 38.31 45.27 30.27
N PRO A 19 39.21 44.27 30.10
CA PRO A 19 39.17 43.39 28.93
C PRO A 19 37.92 42.50 28.88
N VAL A 20 37.35 42.12 30.02
CA VAL A 20 36.07 41.37 30.06
C VAL A 20 34.91 42.23 29.61
N PHE A 21 34.90 43.53 29.95
CA PHE A 21 33.87 44.46 29.49
C PHE A 21 33.97 44.71 27.98
N TYR A 22 35.18 44.90 27.43
CA TYR A 22 35.39 45.01 25.99
C TYR A 22 35.04 43.71 25.24
N ALA A 23 35.33 42.54 25.82
CA ALA A 23 34.94 41.24 25.25
C ALA A 23 33.42 41.05 25.22
N ALA A 24 32.71 41.44 26.28
CA ALA A 24 31.25 41.41 26.33
C ALA A 24 30.62 42.37 25.31
N PHE A 25 31.17 43.57 25.17
CA PHE A 25 30.72 44.54 24.17
C PHE A 25 31.00 44.06 22.73
N GLY A 26 32.15 43.45 22.49
CA GLY A 26 32.48 42.84 21.21
C GLY A 26 31.54 41.69 20.84
N LEU A 27 31.22 40.82 21.79
CA LEU A 27 30.27 39.71 21.60
C LEU A 27 28.85 40.23 21.32
N LEU A 28 28.44 41.33 21.95
CA LEU A 28 27.17 41.98 21.70
C LEU A 28 27.10 42.57 20.28
N LEU A 29 28.15 43.24 19.81
CA LEU A 29 28.21 43.76 18.44
C LEU A 29 28.18 42.64 17.40
N ILE A 30 28.87 41.53 17.65
CA ILE A 30 28.83 40.34 16.78
C ILE A 30 27.43 39.74 16.73
N ALA A 31 26.72 39.65 17.87
CA ALA A 31 25.35 39.15 17.91
C ALA A 31 24.39 40.04 17.11
N ILE A 32 24.52 41.37 17.22
CA ILE A 32 23.74 42.33 16.43
C ILE A 32 24.04 42.18 14.94
N PHE A 33 25.32 42.05 14.58
CA PHE A 33 25.72 41.88 13.18
C PHE A 33 25.18 40.59 12.57
N CYS A 34 25.27 39.47 13.30
CA CYS A 34 24.67 38.19 12.90
C CYS A 34 23.14 38.30 12.72
N TYR A 35 22.45 38.99 13.63
CA TYR A 35 21.01 39.20 13.53
C TYR A 35 20.61 39.99 12.27
N LEU A 36 21.37 41.04 11.94
CA LEU A 36 21.14 41.84 10.73
C LEU A 36 21.35 41.03 9.45
N LEU A 37 22.46 40.28 9.37
CA LEU A 37 22.74 39.42 8.20
C LEU A 37 21.66 38.35 8.02
N PHE A 38 21.21 37.74 9.12
CA PHE A 38 20.15 36.74 9.09
C PHE A 38 18.82 37.34 8.61
N THR A 39 18.47 38.53 9.09
CA THR A 39 17.26 39.25 8.68
C THR A 39 17.27 39.61 7.19
N VAL A 40 18.38 40.11 6.66
CA VAL A 40 18.52 40.42 5.22
C VAL A 40 18.42 39.16 4.38
N LYS A 41 19.06 38.06 4.81
CA LYS A 41 19.01 36.77 4.09
C LYS A 41 17.59 36.21 4.05
N ILE A 42 16.85 36.28 5.16
CA ILE A 42 15.44 35.90 5.23
C ILE A 42 14.60 36.74 4.27
N TYR A 43 14.78 38.06 4.27
CA TYR A 43 14.04 38.97 3.40
C TYR A 43 14.29 38.70 1.91
N VAL A 44 15.56 38.48 1.52
CA VAL A 44 15.92 38.15 0.13
C VAL A 44 15.39 36.78 -0.28
N GLN A 45 15.35 35.80 0.61
CA GLN A 45 14.75 34.49 0.34
C GLN A 45 13.24 34.58 0.10
N HIS A 46 12.53 35.38 0.90
CA HIS A 46 11.10 35.63 0.68
C HIS A 46 10.83 36.31 -0.67
N GLN A 47 11.64 37.29 -1.06
CA GLN A 47 11.49 37.93 -2.38
C GLN A 47 11.75 36.97 -3.55
N LYS A 48 12.65 36.00 -3.41
CA LYS A 48 12.90 35.00 -4.46
C LYS A 48 11.70 34.07 -4.63
N ILE A 49 11.03 33.70 -3.54
CA ILE A 49 9.79 32.89 -3.57
C ILE A 49 8.68 33.68 -4.25
N SER A 50 8.46 34.94 -3.86
CA SER A 50 7.42 35.79 -4.48
C SER A 50 7.70 36.06 -5.96
N LYS A 51 8.95 36.29 -6.36
CA LYS A 51 9.31 36.46 -7.79
C LYS A 51 9.20 35.17 -8.59
N LEU A 52 9.39 34.01 -7.95
CA LEU A 52 9.20 32.71 -8.59
C LEU A 52 7.71 32.42 -8.78
N GLU A 53 6.89 32.77 -7.79
CA GLU A 53 5.42 32.70 -7.84
C GLU A 53 4.84 33.65 -8.90
N GLU A 54 5.37 34.88 -8.98
CA GLU A 54 5.02 35.87 -10.01
C GLU A 54 5.42 35.40 -11.41
N LYS A 55 6.62 34.81 -11.58
CA LYS A 55 7.02 34.20 -12.85
C LYS A 55 6.15 32.98 -13.20
N MET A 56 5.79 32.15 -12.22
CA MET A 56 4.83 31.07 -12.44
C MET A 56 3.45 31.61 -12.85
N LEU A 57 3.01 32.77 -12.35
CA LEU A 57 1.78 33.46 -12.77
C LEU A 57 1.89 34.11 -14.15
N ALA A 58 3.09 34.55 -14.54
CA ALA A 58 3.32 35.19 -15.83
C ALA A 58 3.45 34.20 -17.01
N TYR A 59 3.85 32.95 -16.77
CA TYR A 59 4.09 31.94 -17.82
C TYR A 59 3.00 30.88 -17.96
N GLY A 60 1.98 30.86 -17.10
CA GLY A 60 0.86 29.95 -17.20
C GLY A 60 -0.45 30.73 -17.20
N THR A 61 -1.21 30.62 -18.28
CA THR A 61 -2.59 31.13 -18.35
C THR A 61 -3.36 30.60 -17.13
N GLU A 62 -4.27 31.37 -16.50
CA GLU A 62 -5.01 30.89 -15.32
C GLU A 62 -5.68 29.51 -15.55
N GLN A 63 -6.05 29.24 -16.80
CA GLN A 63 -6.59 27.97 -17.27
C GLN A 63 -5.59 26.80 -17.19
N GLU A 64 -4.30 27.02 -17.46
CA GLU A 64 -3.25 26.00 -17.38
C GLU A 64 -2.97 25.62 -15.92
N LYS A 65 -2.94 26.59 -15.01
CA LYS A 65 -2.82 26.34 -13.56
C LYS A 65 -4.03 25.59 -13.00
N ALA A 66 -5.23 25.94 -13.45
CA ALA A 66 -6.44 25.23 -13.07
C ALA A 66 -6.43 23.77 -13.56
N ASN A 67 -5.91 23.53 -14.76
CA ASN A 67 -5.79 22.18 -15.32
C ASN A 67 -4.68 21.37 -14.62
N GLU A 68 -3.53 21.97 -14.33
CA GLU A 68 -2.45 21.33 -13.56
C GLU A 68 -2.96 20.89 -12.18
N LYS A 69 -3.70 21.78 -11.49
CA LYS A 69 -4.31 21.46 -10.20
C LYS A 69 -5.31 20.31 -10.29
N LYS A 70 -6.12 20.25 -11.36
CA LYS A 70 -7.06 19.14 -11.60
C LYS A 70 -6.33 17.83 -11.84
N VAL A 71 -5.27 17.82 -12.66
CA VAL A 71 -4.48 16.62 -12.94
C VAL A 71 -3.80 16.11 -11.67
N LEU A 72 -3.26 17.00 -10.84
CA LEU A 72 -2.66 16.62 -9.57
C LEU A 72 -3.69 16.05 -8.59
N ASP A 73 -4.90 16.61 -8.55
CA ASP A 73 -5.99 16.09 -7.74
C ASP A 73 -6.46 14.70 -8.20
N TYR A 74 -6.57 14.49 -9.51
CA TYR A 74 -6.86 13.16 -10.06
C TYR A 74 -5.76 12.16 -9.76
N LYS A 75 -4.48 12.54 -9.89
CA LYS A 75 -3.36 11.68 -9.54
C LYS A 75 -3.43 11.24 -8.08
N ARG A 76 -3.70 12.17 -7.16
CA ARG A 76 -3.87 11.88 -5.73
C ARG A 76 -5.04 10.92 -5.50
N LYS A 77 -6.19 11.17 -6.13
CA LYS A 77 -7.37 10.28 -6.04
C LYS A 77 -7.08 8.86 -6.55
N ILE A 78 -6.34 8.74 -7.65
CA ILE A 78 -5.93 7.44 -8.21
C ILE A 78 -4.97 6.73 -7.24
N GLU A 79 -4.01 7.45 -6.66
CA GLU A 79 -3.06 6.90 -5.70
C GLU A 79 -3.76 6.41 -4.41
N GLU A 80 -4.71 7.20 -3.89
CA GLU A 80 -5.57 6.79 -2.79
C GLU A 80 -6.38 5.53 -3.16
N PHE A 81 -6.94 5.48 -4.36
CA PHE A 81 -7.70 4.32 -4.82
C PHE A 81 -6.83 3.08 -5.00
N ASN A 82 -5.59 3.23 -5.50
CA ASN A 82 -4.65 2.12 -5.62
C ASN A 82 -4.34 1.50 -4.26
N ILE A 83 -4.15 2.31 -3.21
CA ILE A 83 -3.96 1.80 -1.84
C ILE A 83 -5.17 1.00 -1.39
N LEU A 84 -6.39 1.43 -1.71
CA LEU A 84 -7.61 0.71 -1.35
C LEU A 84 -7.72 -0.62 -2.12
N VAL A 85 -7.38 -0.64 -3.41
CA VAL A 85 -7.44 -1.84 -4.26
C VAL A 85 -6.33 -2.84 -3.91
N ASP A 86 -5.11 -2.39 -3.64
CA ASP A 86 -4.00 -3.26 -3.28
C ASP A 86 -4.25 -3.99 -1.95
N ASN A 87 -4.99 -3.35 -1.03
CA ASN A 87 -5.42 -3.97 0.22
C ASN A 87 -6.77 -4.70 0.10
N HIS A 88 -7.45 -4.61 -1.03
CA HIS A 88 -8.72 -5.29 -1.25
C HIS A 88 -8.47 -6.78 -1.52
N LYS A 89 -8.69 -7.59 -0.49
CA LYS A 89 -8.64 -9.05 -0.60
C LYS A 89 -9.89 -9.56 -1.29
N ILE A 90 -9.74 -10.38 -2.32
CA ILE A 90 -10.87 -10.94 -3.06
C ILE A 90 -11.14 -12.38 -2.65
N SER A 91 -12.39 -12.69 -2.32
CA SER A 91 -12.88 -14.06 -2.10
C SER A 91 -13.28 -14.80 -3.38
N SER A 92 -13.47 -14.12 -4.51
CA SER A 92 -13.87 -14.74 -5.79
C SER A 92 -12.90 -15.82 -6.27
N ASN A 93 -11.60 -15.65 -6.06
CA ASN A 93 -10.59 -16.65 -6.44
C ASN A 93 -10.79 -17.96 -5.67
N ILE A 94 -11.15 -17.85 -4.39
CA ILE A 94 -11.45 -18.98 -3.52
C ILE A 94 -12.72 -19.69 -4.01
N PHE A 95 -13.75 -18.92 -4.37
CA PHE A 95 -14.98 -19.48 -4.95
C PHE A 95 -14.70 -20.25 -6.25
N SER A 96 -13.94 -19.66 -7.19
CA SER A 96 -13.59 -20.34 -8.45
C SER A 96 -12.78 -21.62 -8.22
N PHE A 97 -11.85 -21.60 -7.27
CA PHE A 97 -11.09 -22.78 -6.89
C PHE A 97 -12.00 -23.89 -6.33
N ILE A 98 -12.91 -23.55 -5.42
CA ILE A 98 -13.84 -24.53 -4.84
C ILE A 98 -14.79 -25.06 -5.91
N GLU A 99 -15.35 -24.20 -6.75
CA GLU A 99 -16.24 -24.60 -7.84
C GLU A 99 -15.58 -25.63 -8.77
N GLN A 100 -14.32 -25.42 -9.15
CA GLN A 100 -13.57 -26.33 -10.01
C GLN A 100 -13.17 -27.65 -9.32
N LYS A 101 -12.99 -27.64 -8.00
CA LYS A 101 -12.52 -28.79 -7.22
C LYS A 101 -13.62 -29.54 -6.47
N THR A 102 -14.87 -29.11 -6.61
CA THR A 102 -16.02 -29.76 -5.99
C THR A 102 -16.52 -30.91 -6.85
N LEU A 103 -16.71 -32.08 -6.24
CA LEU A 103 -17.29 -33.25 -6.88
C LEU A 103 -18.79 -33.02 -7.18
N PRO A 104 -19.33 -33.52 -8.30
CA PRO A 104 -20.74 -33.33 -8.66
C PRO A 104 -21.78 -33.84 -7.64
N LYS A 105 -21.35 -34.70 -6.70
CA LYS A 105 -22.17 -35.36 -5.67
C LYS A 105 -22.01 -34.73 -4.28
N VAL A 106 -21.42 -33.53 -4.23
CA VAL A 106 -21.20 -32.75 -3.02
C VAL A 106 -21.87 -31.39 -3.20
N TRP A 107 -22.66 -30.98 -2.21
CA TRP A 107 -23.34 -29.69 -2.19
C TRP A 107 -22.96 -28.91 -0.96
N PHE A 108 -22.54 -27.66 -1.15
CA PHE A 108 -22.27 -26.73 -0.06
C PHE A 108 -23.50 -25.84 0.18
N SER A 109 -23.89 -25.73 1.44
CA SER A 109 -25.00 -24.88 1.89
C SER A 109 -24.50 -23.62 2.60
N SER A 110 -23.28 -23.64 3.13
CA SER A 110 -22.66 -22.49 3.79
C SER A 110 -21.19 -22.35 3.41
N PHE A 111 -20.78 -21.11 3.23
CA PHE A 111 -19.42 -20.70 2.92
C PHE A 111 -19.05 -19.50 3.80
N ASP A 112 -18.11 -19.69 4.71
CA ASP A 112 -17.63 -18.66 5.63
C ASP A 112 -16.11 -18.50 5.49
N VAL A 113 -15.65 -17.29 5.23
CA VAL A 113 -14.23 -16.98 5.01
C VAL A 113 -13.73 -16.09 6.13
N SER A 114 -12.71 -16.54 6.83
CA SER A 114 -11.98 -15.73 7.79
C SER A 114 -10.64 -15.30 7.19
N GLU A 115 -10.59 -14.06 6.71
CA GLU A 115 -9.37 -13.45 6.16
C GLU A 115 -8.26 -13.26 7.20
N VAL A 116 -8.64 -13.06 8.47
CA VAL A 116 -7.68 -12.90 9.57
C VAL A 116 -6.96 -14.22 9.86
N GLN A 117 -7.68 -15.34 9.72
CA GLN A 117 -7.15 -16.67 10.00
C GLN A 117 -6.64 -17.39 8.75
N ASN A 118 -6.86 -16.82 7.55
CA ASN A 118 -6.67 -17.49 6.26
C ASN A 118 -7.39 -18.85 6.20
N LYS A 119 -8.62 -18.89 6.74
CA LYS A 119 -9.41 -20.11 6.85
C LYS A 119 -10.75 -19.97 6.15
N VAL A 120 -11.26 -21.08 5.66
CA VAL A 120 -12.59 -21.19 5.08
C VAL A 120 -13.34 -22.33 5.70
N ARG A 121 -14.55 -22.06 6.16
CA ARG A 121 -15.45 -23.07 6.70
C ARG A 121 -16.55 -23.35 5.67
N LEU A 122 -16.64 -24.62 5.30
CA LEU A 122 -17.62 -25.13 4.34
C LEU A 122 -18.56 -26.08 5.06
N SER A 123 -19.86 -25.83 5.00
CA SER A 123 -20.86 -26.79 5.46
C SER A 123 -21.70 -27.26 4.30
N GLY A 124 -22.07 -28.54 4.29
CA GLY A 124 -22.74 -29.12 3.16
C GLY A 124 -23.26 -30.54 3.39
N GLU A 125 -23.75 -31.12 2.31
CA GLU A 125 -24.17 -32.51 2.23
C GLU A 125 -23.50 -33.22 1.05
N SER A 126 -23.22 -34.51 1.23
CA SER A 126 -22.71 -35.41 0.19
C SER A 126 -23.63 -36.61 0.07
N GLU A 127 -23.62 -37.27 -1.09
CA GLU A 127 -24.45 -38.44 -1.33
C GLU A 127 -24.15 -39.59 -0.34
N ASN A 128 -22.89 -39.77 0.06
CA ASN A 128 -22.48 -40.73 1.08
C ASN A 128 -21.09 -40.35 1.68
N MET A 129 -20.67 -41.06 2.73
CA MET A 129 -19.39 -40.82 3.41
C MET A 129 -18.16 -41.07 2.50
N GLU A 130 -18.25 -41.99 1.55
CA GLU A 130 -17.17 -42.30 0.61
C GLU A 130 -16.87 -41.11 -0.30
N ILE A 131 -17.92 -40.48 -0.86
CA ILE A 131 -17.82 -39.27 -1.67
C ILE A 131 -17.23 -38.11 -0.86
N LEU A 132 -17.61 -37.95 0.42
CA LEU A 132 -17.00 -36.96 1.31
C LEU A 132 -15.50 -37.22 1.48
N SER A 133 -15.09 -38.47 1.70
CA SER A 133 -13.67 -38.82 1.84
C SER A 133 -12.89 -38.50 0.56
N HIS A 134 -13.47 -38.76 -0.61
CA HIS A 134 -12.83 -38.40 -1.88
C HIS A 134 -12.73 -36.88 -2.05
N GLN A 135 -13.76 -36.12 -1.65
CA GLN A 135 -13.71 -34.66 -1.70
C GLN A 135 -12.61 -34.09 -0.80
N VAL A 136 -12.48 -34.61 0.43
CA VAL A 136 -11.41 -34.21 1.35
C VAL A 136 -10.04 -34.50 0.74
N HIS A 137 -9.87 -35.68 0.14
CA HIS A 137 -8.61 -36.04 -0.51
C HIS A 137 -8.24 -35.10 -1.67
N ILE A 138 -9.20 -34.67 -2.50
CA ILE A 138 -8.96 -33.70 -3.59
C ILE A 138 -8.47 -32.36 -3.03
N PHE A 139 -9.00 -31.92 -1.89
CA PHE A 139 -8.56 -30.71 -1.23
C PHE A 139 -7.17 -30.87 -0.60
N GLU A 140 -6.87 -32.01 0.01
CA GLU A 140 -5.54 -32.32 0.56
C GLU A 140 -4.46 -32.43 -0.52
N ASP A 141 -4.80 -32.92 -1.71
CA ASP A 141 -3.88 -33.05 -2.84
C ASP A 141 -3.59 -31.69 -3.50
N SER A 142 -4.48 -30.71 -3.31
CA SER A 142 -4.33 -29.34 -3.83
C SER A 142 -3.39 -28.47 -2.97
N LYS A 143 -2.19 -29.00 -2.67
CA LYS A 143 -1.19 -28.41 -1.75
C LYS A 143 -0.70 -27.02 -2.16
N ASP A 144 -0.80 -26.68 -3.43
CA ASP A 144 -0.41 -25.34 -3.89
C ASP A 144 -1.32 -24.26 -3.30
N TYR A 145 -2.60 -24.60 -3.05
CA TYR A 145 -3.66 -23.66 -2.65
C TYR A 145 -4.14 -23.87 -1.21
N ILE A 146 -4.10 -25.12 -0.74
CA ILE A 146 -4.58 -25.53 0.58
C ILE A 146 -3.40 -26.02 1.42
N ASN A 147 -3.22 -25.44 2.60
CA ASN A 147 -2.22 -25.85 3.57
C ASN A 147 -2.69 -27.03 4.41
N ALA A 148 -3.97 -27.06 4.79
CA ALA A 148 -4.55 -28.12 5.62
C ALA A 148 -6.07 -28.22 5.43
N VAL A 149 -6.62 -29.41 5.68
CA VAL A 149 -8.05 -29.73 5.65
C VAL A 149 -8.44 -30.38 6.97
N ASP A 150 -9.37 -29.79 7.69
CA ASP A 150 -9.89 -30.29 8.96
C ASP A 150 -11.38 -30.65 8.80
N VAL A 151 -11.75 -31.86 9.18
CA VAL A 151 -13.17 -32.28 9.24
C VAL A 151 -13.70 -32.00 10.64
N LEU A 152 -14.46 -30.91 10.79
CA LEU A 152 -15.00 -30.49 12.10
C LEU A 152 -16.19 -31.34 12.54
N ASN A 153 -17.04 -31.76 11.59
CA ASN A 153 -18.19 -32.59 11.86
C ASN A 153 -18.55 -33.43 10.62
N SER A 154 -19.05 -34.64 10.82
CA SER A 154 -19.61 -35.48 9.77
C SER A 154 -20.67 -36.42 10.37
N GLN A 155 -21.87 -36.42 9.79
CA GLN A 155 -22.99 -37.22 10.26
C GLN A 155 -23.82 -37.75 9.10
N VAL A 156 -24.15 -39.04 9.15
CA VAL A 156 -25.10 -39.65 8.21
C VAL A 156 -26.52 -39.29 8.62
N SER A 157 -27.24 -38.62 7.73
CA SER A 157 -28.65 -38.29 7.86
C SER A 157 -29.53 -39.51 7.56
N GLY A 158 -30.76 -39.51 8.07
CA GLY A 158 -31.70 -40.64 7.91
C GLY A 158 -32.09 -40.97 6.46
N ASN A 159 -31.76 -40.09 5.51
CA ASN A 159 -31.93 -40.29 4.06
C ASN A 159 -30.70 -40.92 3.37
N GLY A 160 -29.68 -41.34 4.14
CA GLY A 160 -28.45 -41.94 3.63
C GLY A 160 -27.37 -40.94 3.18
N LYS A 161 -27.70 -39.64 3.13
CA LYS A 161 -26.74 -38.57 2.81
C LYS A 161 -25.85 -38.28 4.01
N THR A 162 -24.65 -37.76 3.78
CA THR A 162 -23.73 -37.35 4.84
C THR A 162 -23.64 -35.83 4.90
N THR A 163 -24.08 -35.25 6.01
CA THR A 163 -23.93 -33.83 6.33
C THR A 163 -22.58 -33.61 6.99
N PHE A 164 -21.88 -32.55 6.61
CA PHE A 164 -20.52 -32.32 7.10
C PHE A 164 -20.18 -30.83 7.26
N THR A 165 -19.14 -30.56 8.03
CA THR A 165 -18.47 -29.27 8.13
C THR A 165 -16.96 -29.47 7.97
N LEU A 166 -16.38 -28.81 6.98
CA LEU A 166 -14.95 -28.77 6.72
C LEU A 166 -14.39 -27.39 7.08
N GLU A 167 -13.15 -27.35 7.53
CA GLU A 167 -12.34 -26.15 7.67
C GLU A 167 -11.08 -26.31 6.82
N LEU A 168 -10.88 -25.41 5.87
CA LEU A 168 -9.74 -25.37 4.98
C LEU A 168 -8.82 -24.24 5.42
N SER A 169 -7.54 -24.54 5.64
CA SER A 169 -6.50 -23.53 5.83
C SER A 169 -5.91 -23.19 4.46
N LEU A 170 -6.09 -21.95 4.01
CA LEU A 170 -5.75 -21.51 2.67
C LEU A 170 -4.37 -20.85 2.60
N HIS A 171 -3.75 -20.93 1.43
CA HIS A 171 -2.53 -20.17 1.16
C HIS A 171 -2.86 -18.66 0.98
N PRO A 172 -2.09 -17.73 1.58
CA PRO A 172 -2.41 -16.29 1.53
C PRO A 172 -2.53 -15.71 0.12
N ALA A 173 -1.82 -16.31 -0.85
CA ALA A 173 -1.83 -15.90 -2.25
C ALA A 173 -3.21 -16.00 -2.93
N LEU A 174 -4.14 -16.79 -2.38
CA LEU A 174 -5.52 -16.90 -2.87
C LEU A 174 -6.34 -15.63 -2.62
N PHE A 175 -5.98 -14.84 -1.60
CA PHE A 175 -6.69 -13.61 -1.22
C PHE A 175 -6.25 -12.40 -2.04
N SER A 176 -5.17 -12.51 -2.82
CA SER A 176 -4.62 -11.40 -3.60
C SER A 176 -5.46 -11.07 -4.83
N TYR A 177 -5.55 -9.78 -5.17
CA TYR A 177 -6.22 -9.32 -6.38
C TYR A 177 -5.38 -9.60 -7.62
N TYR A 178 -5.96 -10.27 -8.63
CA TYR A 178 -5.35 -10.48 -9.94
C TYR A 178 -6.22 -9.80 -11.02
N PRO A 179 -5.71 -8.77 -11.73
CA PRO A 179 -6.52 -8.00 -12.70
C PRO A 179 -7.04 -8.83 -13.87
N ASN A 180 -6.39 -9.95 -14.21
CA ASN A 180 -6.78 -10.86 -15.29
C ASN A 180 -7.49 -12.13 -14.79
N GLY A 181 -7.93 -12.14 -13.52
CA GLY A 181 -8.49 -13.31 -12.87
C GLY A 181 -7.43 -14.28 -12.35
N PHE A 182 -7.82 -15.11 -11.38
CA PHE A 182 -6.96 -16.17 -10.85
C PHE A 182 -6.92 -17.36 -11.79
N VAL A 183 -6.01 -17.32 -12.74
CA VAL A 183 -5.41 -18.52 -13.32
C VAL A 183 -4.52 -19.07 -12.21
N GLY A 184 -4.67 -20.32 -11.79
CA GLY A 184 -3.91 -20.91 -10.68
C GLY A 184 -2.38 -20.78 -10.83
N PHE A 185 -1.59 -21.43 -9.98
CA PHE A 185 -0.11 -21.45 -10.02
C PHE A 185 0.48 -22.16 -11.27
N TYR A 186 -0.14 -22.02 -12.44
CA TYR A 186 0.44 -22.37 -13.72
C TYR A 186 1.55 -21.37 -14.07
N GLN A 187 2.77 -21.88 -14.09
CA GLN A 187 3.93 -21.26 -14.71
C GLN A 187 3.53 -20.73 -16.09
N ALA A 188 3.60 -19.41 -16.31
CA ALA A 188 3.46 -18.85 -17.64
C ALA A 188 4.48 -19.53 -18.56
N PRO A 189 4.09 -20.07 -19.74
CA PRO A 189 5.08 -20.40 -20.75
C PRO A 189 5.86 -19.12 -21.04
N SER A 190 7.18 -19.20 -20.94
CA SER A 190 8.10 -18.11 -21.26
C SER A 190 7.66 -17.44 -22.55
N SER A 191 7.55 -16.12 -22.53
CA SER A 191 7.14 -15.29 -23.66
C SER A 191 8.00 -15.60 -24.89
N GLU A 192 7.52 -16.50 -25.74
CA GLU A 192 8.02 -16.70 -27.08
C GLU A 192 7.50 -15.52 -27.90
N GLN A 193 8.45 -14.68 -28.27
CA GLN A 193 8.28 -13.50 -29.11
C GLN A 193 7.54 -13.91 -30.38
N THR A 194 6.28 -13.50 -30.51
CA THR A 194 5.56 -13.59 -31.78
C THR A 194 6.15 -12.57 -32.74
N ASP A 195 7.08 -13.06 -33.55
CA ASP A 195 7.54 -12.47 -34.79
C ASP A 195 6.33 -12.19 -35.69
N VAL A 196 6.17 -10.93 -36.08
CA VAL A 196 5.06 -10.46 -36.91
C VAL A 196 5.33 -10.90 -38.34
N GLY A 197 4.89 -12.11 -38.67
CA GLY A 197 4.83 -12.64 -40.03
C GLY A 197 3.75 -11.91 -40.83
N GLU A 198 4.18 -10.92 -41.61
CA GLU A 198 3.39 -10.25 -42.65
C GLU A 198 2.92 -11.29 -43.69
N SER A 199 1.60 -11.50 -43.81
CA SER A 199 1.01 -12.29 -44.90
C SER A 199 0.51 -11.37 -46.02
N PRO A 200 0.72 -11.74 -47.30
CA PRO A 200 0.40 -10.88 -48.43
C PRO A 200 -1.09 -10.88 -48.74
N LEU A 201 -1.65 -9.68 -48.97
CA LEU A 201 -2.99 -9.46 -49.51
C LEU A 201 -3.10 -10.07 -50.92
N SER A 202 -3.95 -11.09 -51.07
CA SER A 202 -4.46 -11.58 -52.35
C SER A 202 -5.98 -11.50 -52.32
N SER A 203 -6.53 -10.51 -53.02
CA SER A 203 -7.95 -10.44 -53.37
C SER A 203 -8.08 -10.03 -54.84
N SER A 204 -8.05 -11.04 -55.71
CA SER A 204 -8.73 -10.98 -57.00
C SER A 204 -10.24 -11.07 -56.76
N ASP A 205 -10.99 -10.62 -57.77
CA ASP A 205 -12.43 -10.80 -57.97
C ASP A 205 -13.36 -9.72 -57.40
N ILE A 206 -13.56 -8.64 -58.18
CA ILE A 206 -14.91 -8.21 -58.56
C ILE A 206 -14.90 -7.80 -60.05
N SER A 207 -15.47 -8.67 -60.88
CA SER A 207 -15.98 -8.39 -62.22
C SER A 207 -17.51 -8.45 -62.15
N ASN A 208 -18.18 -7.29 -62.19
CA ASN A 208 -19.38 -7.00 -62.99
C ASN A 208 -19.81 -5.54 -62.78
#